data_AF-L7LL44-F1
#
_entry.id   AF-L7LL44-F1
#
_cell.length_a   1.000
_cell.length_b   1.000
_cell.length_c   1.000
_cell.angle_alpha   90.00
_cell.angle_beta   90.00
_cell.angle_gamma   90.00
#
_symmetry.space_group_name_H-M   'P 1'
#
loop_
_entity.id
_entity.type
_entity.pdbx_description
1 polymer ?
#
loop_
_entity_poly.entity_id
_entity_poly.type
_entity_poly.pdbx_seq_one_letter_code
_entity_poly.pdbx_strand_id
1 'polypeptide(L)' 'MSASARTTQRDHDGPGEYSWGPGLTPPDLQDARPDEGGLYRGKSPAIPDDTAMRGLADELADRAEWGRG' A
#
# COMPACT_ATOMS: atom_id res chain seq x y z
N MET A 1 17.85 -17.65 -12.13
CA MET A 1 17.82 -16.19 -11.90
C MET A 1 16.62 -15.90 -11.00
N SER A 2 16.84 -15.64 -9.71
CA SER A 2 15.75 -15.37 -8.75
C SER A 2 15.26 -13.93 -8.91
N ALA A 3 13.99 -13.76 -9.24
CA ALA A 3 13.32 -12.47 -9.16
C ALA A 3 13.01 -12.20 -7.68
N SER A 4 13.84 -11.38 -7.03
CA SER A 4 13.55 -10.86 -5.70
C SER A 4 12.18 -10.18 -5.70
N ALA A 5 11.27 -10.69 -4.87
CA ALA A 5 10.04 -10.01 -4.51
C ALA A 5 10.41 -8.62 -3.96
N ARG A 6 10.20 -7.57 -4.76
CA ARG A 6 10.25 -6.20 -4.28
C ARG A 6 9.00 -5.98 -3.43
N THR A 7 9.12 -6.28 -2.15
CA THR A 7 8.23 -5.78 -1.09
C THR A 7 8.07 -4.28 -1.27
N THR A 8 6.92 -3.83 -1.75
CA THR A 8 6.58 -2.40 -1.88
C THR A 8 6.01 -1.83 -0.57
N GLN A 9 6.24 -2.49 0.56
CA GLN A 9 6.06 -1.84 1.85
C GLN A 9 7.35 -1.07 2.16
N ARG A 10 7.50 0.08 1.51
CA ARG A 10 8.46 1.09 2.00
C ARG A 10 7.86 1.63 3.28
N ASP A 11 8.58 1.48 4.39
CA ASP A 11 8.42 2.35 5.55
C ASP A 11 8.47 3.79 5.03
N HIS A 12 7.31 4.44 4.98
CA HIS A 12 7.22 5.78 4.41
C HIS A 12 7.47 6.77 5.54
N ASP A 13 8.75 6.98 5.87
CA ASP A 13 9.22 8.05 6.77
C ASP A 13 9.01 9.46 6.17
N GLY A 14 8.11 9.60 5.18
CA GLY A 14 7.83 10.85 4.52
C GLY A 14 7.03 10.72 3.22
N PRO A 15 6.66 11.87 2.63
CA PRO A 15 5.95 11.94 1.35
C PRO A 15 6.70 11.30 0.17
N GLY A 16 6.05 10.38 -0.55
CA GLY A 16 6.59 9.74 -1.76
C GLY A 16 6.39 10.52 -3.05
N GLU A 17 6.85 9.93 -4.15
CA GLU A 17 6.83 10.50 -5.52
C GLU A 17 5.43 10.90 -6.02
N TYR A 18 4.37 10.34 -5.43
CA TYR A 18 2.97 10.65 -5.73
C TYR A 18 2.24 11.39 -4.61
N SER A 19 2.94 11.82 -3.57
CA SER A 19 2.31 12.56 -2.46
C SER A 19 2.26 14.06 -2.76
N TRP A 20 1.34 14.75 -2.10
CA TRP A 20 1.24 16.22 -2.15
C TRP A 20 2.20 16.92 -1.17
N GLY A 21 3.26 16.24 -0.71
CA GLY A 21 4.14 16.70 0.36
C GLY A 21 3.66 16.27 1.77
N PRO A 22 4.23 16.85 2.85
CA PRO A 22 4.06 16.36 4.23
C PRO A 22 2.64 16.52 4.82
N GLY A 23 1.67 17.01 4.03
CA GLY A 23 0.34 17.35 4.50
C GLY A 23 0.29 18.73 5.18
N LEU A 24 -0.92 19.17 5.53
CA LEU A 24 -1.16 20.48 6.18
C LEU A 24 -1.22 20.38 7.71
N THR A 25 -1.24 19.16 8.27
CA THR A 25 -1.34 18.95 9.72
C THR A 25 -0.01 19.26 10.41
N PRO A 26 0.01 20.22 11.35
CA PRO A 26 1.20 20.50 12.16
C PRO A 26 1.70 19.26 12.93
N PRO A 27 3.02 19.12 13.18
CA PRO A 27 3.57 17.93 13.84
C PRO A 27 2.96 17.64 15.21
N ASP A 28 2.64 18.68 15.98
CA ASP A 28 2.01 18.66 17.29
C ASP A 28 0.52 18.29 17.27
N LEU A 29 -0.11 18.29 16.09
CA LEU A 29 -1.52 17.93 15.90
C LEU A 29 -1.72 16.59 15.20
N GLN A 30 -0.67 15.86 14.82
CA GLN A 30 -0.80 14.62 14.05
C GLN A 30 -1.68 13.54 14.71
N ASP A 31 -1.71 13.50 16.05
CA ASP A 31 -2.52 12.56 16.83
C ASP A 31 -3.82 13.18 17.39
N ALA A 32 -4.09 14.46 17.12
CA ALA A 32 -5.35 15.11 17.49
C ALA A 32 -6.51 14.54 16.66
N ARG A 33 -7.75 14.85 17.07
CA ARG A 33 -8.90 14.43 16.27
C ARG A 33 -8.91 15.17 14.92
N PRO A 34 -9.46 14.56 13.84
CA PRO A 34 -9.54 15.24 12.54
C PRO A 34 -10.29 16.58 12.58
N ASP A 35 -11.30 16.73 13.44
CA ASP A 35 -12.04 17.98 13.62
C ASP A 35 -11.28 19.07 14.41
N GLU A 36 -10.15 18.71 15.02
CA GLU A 36 -9.20 19.59 15.69
C GLU A 36 -7.96 19.89 14.82
N GLY A 37 -7.96 19.43 13.56
CA GLY A 37 -6.86 19.61 12.60
C GLY A 37 -5.88 18.45 12.53
N GLY A 38 -6.15 17.34 13.22
CA GLY A 38 -5.28 16.17 13.21
C GLY A 38 -5.31 15.35 11.92
N LEU A 39 -4.32 14.46 11.79
CA LEU A 39 -4.11 13.68 10.57
C LEU A 39 -5.25 12.68 10.38
N TYR A 40 -5.88 12.68 9.20
CA TYR A 40 -6.87 11.68 8.86
C TYR A 40 -6.21 10.33 8.59
N ARG A 41 -6.41 9.35 9.50
CA ARG A 41 -6.05 7.95 9.27
C ARG A 41 -7.27 7.21 8.76
N GLY A 42 -7.31 6.95 7.46
CA GLY A 42 -8.39 6.21 6.83
C GLY A 42 -8.61 4.85 7.50
N LYS A 43 -9.87 4.53 7.80
CA LYS A 43 -10.27 3.21 8.35
C LYS A 43 -10.35 2.17 7.24
N SER A 44 -9.31 2.05 6.42
CA SER A 44 -9.27 0.99 5.41
C SER A 44 -9.43 -0.34 6.14
N PRO A 45 -10.36 -1.21 5.69
CA PRO A 45 -10.47 -2.55 6.22
C PRO A 45 -9.10 -3.24 6.17
N ALA A 46 -8.77 -4.01 7.19
CA ALA A 46 -7.64 -4.91 7.09
C ALA A 46 -7.86 -5.79 5.85
N ILE A 47 -6.88 -5.86 4.95
CA ILE A 47 -6.95 -6.78 3.83
C ILE A 47 -6.92 -8.19 4.44
N PRO A 48 -7.96 -9.02 4.23
CA PRO A 48 -7.98 -10.38 4.74
C PRO A 48 -6.85 -11.21 4.12
N ASP A 49 -6.41 -12.23 4.85
CA ASP A 49 -5.22 -13.07 4.60
C ASP A 49 -4.97 -13.43 3.12
N ASP A 50 -3.68 -13.61 2.80
CA ASP A 50 -3.08 -13.79 1.47
C ASP A 50 -3.68 -14.92 0.63
N THR A 51 -4.54 -15.77 1.20
CA THR A 51 -5.15 -16.91 0.50
C THR A 51 -5.94 -16.48 -0.74
N ALA A 52 -6.66 -15.35 -0.66
CA ALA A 52 -7.40 -14.81 -1.81
C ALA A 52 -6.46 -14.28 -2.91
N MET A 53 -5.26 -13.81 -2.54
CA MET A 53 -4.27 -13.32 -3.48
C MET A 53 -3.50 -14.45 -4.18
N ARG A 54 -3.41 -15.64 -3.56
CA ARG A 54 -2.78 -16.83 -4.18
C ARG A 54 -3.55 -17.33 -5.41
N GLY A 55 -4.88 -17.44 -5.33
CA GLY A 55 -5.68 -17.88 -6.49
C GLY A 55 -5.55 -16.94 -7.69
N LEU A 56 -5.50 -15.62 -7.44
CA LEU A 56 -5.24 -14.64 -8.48
C LEU A 56 -3.81 -14.75 -9.04
N ALA A 57 -2.82 -15.02 -8.19
CA ALA A 57 -1.44 -15.22 -8.63
C ALA A 57 -1.30 -16.44 -9.55
N ASP A 58 -1.97 -17.54 -9.22
CA ASP A 58 -2.00 -18.78 -10.03
C ASP A 58 -2.66 -18.52 -11.40
N GLU A 59 -3.83 -17.85 -11.42
CA GLU A 59 -4.51 -17.50 -12.68
C GLU A 59 -3.63 -16.63 -13.60
N LEU A 60 -2.92 -15.65 -13.02
CA LEU A 60 -2.03 -14.78 -13.77
C LEU A 60 -0.80 -15.52 -14.31
N ALA A 61 -0.28 -16.50 -13.56
CA ALA A 61 0.82 -17.35 -14.00
C ALA A 61 0.40 -18.21 -15.20
N ASP A 62 -0.75 -18.88 -15.11
CA ASP A 62 -1.32 -19.66 -16.20
C ASP A 62 -1.47 -18.79 -17.44
N ARG A 63 -2.12 -17.62 -17.33
CA ARG A 63 -2.33 -16.73 -18.48
C ARG A 63 -1.02 -16.27 -19.13
N ALA A 64 0.03 -16.05 -18.35
CA ALA A 64 1.35 -15.65 -18.85
C ALA A 64 2.08 -16.78 -19.59
N GLU A 65 1.77 -18.05 -19.31
CA GLU A 65 2.29 -19.20 -20.04
C GLU A 65 1.57 -19.40 -21.37
N TRP A 66 0.24 -19.27 -21.38
CA TRP A 66 -0.57 -19.35 -22.60
C TRP A 66 -0.31 -18.22 -23.60
N GLY A 67 -0.01 -17.00 -23.11
CA GLY A 67 0.26 -15.84 -23.96
C GLY A 67 1.65 -15.80 -24.60
N ARG A 68 2.52 -16.78 -24.33
CA ARG A 68 3.89 -16.86 -24.88
C ARG A 68 4.09 -17.98 -25.91
N GLY A 69 3.02 -18.71 -26.25
CA GLY A 69 2.99 -19.75 -27.28
C GLY A 69 2.70 -19.22 -28.68
#